data_AF-A0A6M0H5A5-F1
#
_entry.id   AF-A0A6M0H5A5-F1
#
_cell.length_a   1.000
_cell.length_b   1.000
_cell.length_c   1.000
_cell.angle_alpha   90.00
_cell.angle_beta   90.00
_cell.angle_gamma   90.00
#
_symmetry.space_group_name_H-M   'P 1'
#
loop_
_entity.id
_entity.type
_entity.pdbx_description
1 polymer ?
#
loop_
_entity_poly.entity_id
_entity_poly.type
_entity_poly.pdbx_seq_one_letter_code
_entity_poly.pdbx_strand_id
1 'polypeptide(L)'
;MNKKISLIYENGKFSVLVNDTIINEESNLEKSIDKFKKIIEDNSSIQSINWENIVKNIKAFDNKEIIIDDKYKTMTFNEVKYFYNTGKVFYIRNGQMTELRGSYNLFYCGLKMILKGKVKSCEELSEFLTKVLENKAVYTINDTKVRVSSPKFNYGFAEYDYVNDKIDKGTSVESGNFEKFKEYVLDRLM
;
A
#
# COMPACT_ATOMS: atom_id res chain seq x y z
N MET A 1 3.38 5.72 -19.61
CA MET A 1 3.23 4.59 -20.57
C MET A 1 1.77 4.50 -20.96
N ASN A 2 1.45 4.52 -22.25
CA ASN A 2 0.09 4.22 -22.70
C ASN A 2 -0.18 2.73 -22.45
N LYS A 3 -1.21 2.43 -21.66
CA LYS A 3 -1.71 1.06 -21.46
C LYS A 3 -2.92 0.89 -22.36
N LYS A 4 -2.86 -0.05 -23.30
CA LYS A 4 -4.00 -0.44 -24.13
C LYS A 4 -4.73 -1.57 -23.42
N ILE A 5 -5.98 -1.34 -23.06
CA ILE A 5 -6.84 -2.34 -22.42
C ILE A 5 -7.95 -2.67 -23.42
N SER A 6 -8.21 -3.94 -23.67
CA SER A 6 -9.20 -4.38 -24.66
C SER A 6 -10.06 -5.50 -24.10
N LEU A 7 -11.36 -5.45 -24.36
CA LEU A 7 -12.30 -6.55 -24.14
C LEU A 7 -12.68 -7.09 -25.52
N ILE A 8 -12.36 -8.35 -25.78
CA ILE A 8 -12.58 -9.01 -27.08
C ILE A 8 -13.55 -10.17 -26.87
N TYR A 9 -14.55 -10.31 -27.75
CA TYR A 9 -15.39 -11.49 -27.80
C TYR A 9 -15.06 -12.31 -29.05
N GLU A 10 -14.59 -13.53 -28.85
CA GLU A 10 -14.21 -14.45 -29.93
C GLU A 10 -14.48 -15.89 -29.49
N ASN A 11 -14.94 -16.75 -30.41
CA ASN A 11 -15.17 -18.18 -30.15
C ASN A 11 -16.05 -18.48 -28.91
N GLY A 12 -17.07 -17.66 -28.65
CA GLY A 12 -17.99 -17.88 -27.53
C GLY A 12 -17.46 -17.40 -26.16
N LYS A 13 -16.33 -16.69 -26.13
CA LYS A 13 -15.69 -16.24 -24.90
C LYS A 13 -15.27 -14.79 -24.98
N PHE A 14 -15.28 -14.14 -23.83
CA PHE A 14 -14.77 -12.80 -23.61
C PHE A 14 -13.37 -12.88 -23.03
N SER A 15 -12.42 -12.18 -23.64
CA SER A 15 -11.04 -12.04 -23.19
C SER A 15 -10.74 -10.59 -22.83
N VAL A 16 -10.15 -10.34 -21.66
CA VAL A 16 -9.61 -9.03 -21.30
C VAL A 16 -8.11 -9.03 -21.49
N LEU A 17 -7.62 -8.11 -22.31
CA LEU A 17 -6.22 -7.96 -22.64
C LEU A 17 -5.66 -6.65 -22.08
N VAL A 18 -4.40 -6.68 -21.65
CA VAL A 18 -3.60 -5.49 -21.34
C VAL A 18 -2.33 -5.57 -22.17
N ASN A 19 -2.10 -4.57 -23.03
CA ASN A 19 -1.02 -4.54 -24.02
C ASN A 19 -0.92 -5.86 -24.81
N ASP A 20 -2.07 -6.27 -25.35
CA ASP A 20 -2.25 -7.48 -26.16
C ASP A 20 -1.93 -8.81 -25.44
N THR A 21 -1.74 -8.80 -24.12
CA THR A 21 -1.62 -10.01 -23.28
C THR A 21 -2.96 -10.32 -22.62
N ILE A 22 -3.47 -11.55 -22.77
CA ILE A 22 -4.71 -12.01 -22.12
C ILE A 22 -4.50 -12.13 -20.60
N ILE A 23 -5.30 -11.39 -19.83
CA ILE A 23 -5.25 -11.38 -18.36
C ILE A 23 -6.46 -12.11 -17.75
N ASN A 24 -7.53 -12.26 -18.53
CA ASN A 24 -8.74 -12.99 -18.15
C ASN A 24 -9.45 -13.52 -19.40
N GLU A 25 -10.10 -14.67 -19.27
CA GLU A 25 -10.93 -15.29 -20.31
C GLU A 25 -12.12 -15.98 -19.63
N GLU A 26 -13.34 -15.68 -20.08
CA GLU A 26 -14.56 -16.19 -19.46
C GLU A 26 -15.76 -16.15 -20.44
N SER A 27 -16.88 -16.81 -20.11
CA SER A 27 -18.04 -16.95 -21.03
C SER A 27 -19.27 -16.11 -20.65
N ASN A 28 -19.24 -15.43 -19.50
CA ASN A 28 -20.31 -14.62 -18.93
C ASN A 28 -19.98 -13.12 -19.04
N LEU A 29 -20.68 -12.44 -19.97
CA LEU A 29 -20.48 -11.02 -20.26
C LEU A 29 -20.38 -10.11 -19.01
N GLU A 30 -21.26 -10.28 -18.01
CA GLU A 30 -21.28 -9.44 -16.81
C GLU A 30 -19.97 -9.56 -16.03
N LYS A 31 -19.49 -10.80 -15.80
CA LYS A 31 -18.22 -11.05 -15.12
C LYS A 31 -17.04 -10.47 -15.90
N SER A 32 -17.07 -10.54 -17.23
CA SER A 32 -16.05 -9.90 -18.07
C SER A 32 -16.08 -8.39 -17.99
N ILE A 33 -17.26 -7.77 -18.01
CA ILE A 33 -17.40 -6.32 -17.88
C ILE A 33 -16.90 -5.87 -16.51
N ASP A 34 -17.24 -6.55 -15.43
CA ASP A 34 -16.77 -6.22 -14.09
C ASP A 34 -15.25 -6.34 -14.00
N LYS A 35 -14.67 -7.39 -14.58
CA LYS A 35 -13.23 -7.55 -14.64
C LYS A 35 -12.56 -6.48 -15.49
N PHE A 36 -13.14 -6.12 -16.62
CA PHE A 36 -12.65 -5.07 -17.52
C PHE A 36 -12.68 -3.69 -16.84
N LYS A 37 -13.79 -3.32 -16.20
CA LYS A 37 -13.92 -2.09 -15.40
C LYS A 37 -12.87 -2.05 -14.29
N LYS A 38 -12.74 -3.13 -13.53
CA LYS A 38 -11.73 -3.24 -12.47
C LYS A 38 -10.31 -3.09 -13.01
N ILE A 39 -10.00 -3.69 -14.15
CA ILE A 39 -8.69 -3.55 -14.81
C ILE A 39 -8.48 -2.11 -15.28
N ILE A 40 -9.49 -1.43 -15.83
CA ILE A 40 -9.38 0.00 -16.16
C ILE A 40 -9.12 0.83 -14.90
N GLU A 41 -9.88 0.63 -13.83
CA GLU A 41 -9.72 1.36 -12.57
C GLU A 41 -8.30 1.13 -11.99
N ASP A 42 -7.88 -0.13 -11.89
CA ASP A 42 -6.56 -0.53 -11.41
C ASP A 42 -5.41 0.02 -12.29
N ASN A 43 -5.67 0.36 -13.56
CA ASN A 43 -4.66 0.87 -14.49
C ASN A 43 -4.80 2.37 -14.80
N SER A 44 -5.89 3.02 -14.37
CA SER A 44 -6.12 4.46 -14.51
C SER A 44 -5.29 5.28 -13.53
N SER A 45 -4.78 4.66 -12.47
CA SER A 45 -3.73 5.23 -11.62
C SER A 45 -2.42 5.31 -12.42
N ILE A 46 -2.18 6.46 -13.03
CA ILE A 46 -0.87 6.84 -13.56
C ILE A 46 0.09 6.85 -12.36
N GLN A 47 0.88 5.79 -12.23
CA GLN A 47 2.05 5.87 -11.38
C GLN A 47 2.99 6.91 -11.97
N SER A 48 3.16 8.02 -11.24
CA SER A 48 4.05 9.11 -11.64
C SER A 48 5.52 8.68 -11.61
N ILE A 49 5.86 7.62 -10.87
CA ILE A 49 7.21 7.11 -10.69
C ILE A 49 7.40 5.86 -11.54
N ASN A 50 8.42 5.90 -12.40
CA ASN A 50 8.78 4.79 -13.27
C ASN A 50 9.35 3.58 -12.48
N TRP A 51 9.12 2.35 -12.96
CA TRP A 51 9.56 1.10 -12.33
C TRP A 51 11.07 1.08 -12.05
N GLU A 52 11.88 1.50 -13.02
CA GLU A 52 13.35 1.49 -12.86
C GLU A 52 13.80 2.44 -11.74
N ASN A 53 13.09 3.55 -11.54
CA ASN A 53 13.36 4.48 -10.42
C ASN A 53 12.95 3.86 -9.08
N ILE A 54 11.80 3.17 -9.04
CA ILE A 54 11.34 2.43 -7.85
C ILE A 54 12.38 1.36 -7.48
N VAL A 55 12.84 0.56 -8.45
CA VAL A 55 13.88 -0.47 -8.24
C VAL A 55 15.18 0.16 -7.74
N LYS A 56 15.62 1.28 -8.32
CA LYS A 56 16.82 2.00 -7.87
C LYS A 56 16.71 2.45 -6.41
N ASN A 57 15.59 3.06 -6.03
CA ASN A 57 15.35 3.53 -4.67
C ASN A 57 15.31 2.37 -3.66
N ILE A 58 14.72 1.25 -4.04
CA ILE A 58 14.64 0.07 -3.18
C ILE A 58 15.99 -0.62 -3.03
N LYS A 59 16.77 -0.74 -4.11
CA LYS A 59 18.14 -1.26 -4.06
C LYS A 59 19.07 -0.40 -3.19
N ALA A 60 18.79 0.88 -3.01
CA ALA A 60 19.57 1.77 -2.15
C ALA A 60 19.48 1.41 -0.65
N PHE A 61 18.50 0.59 -0.24
CA PHE A 61 18.46 0.04 1.12
C PHE A 61 19.49 -1.07 1.37
N ASP A 62 20.10 -1.63 0.31
CA ASP A 62 21.08 -2.72 0.37
C ASP A 62 20.62 -3.90 1.26
N ASN A 63 19.34 -4.27 1.14
CA ASN A 63 18.75 -5.35 1.93
C ASN A 63 18.36 -6.53 1.03
N LYS A 64 18.95 -7.69 1.31
CA LYS A 64 18.79 -8.93 0.53
C LYS A 64 17.46 -9.65 0.75
N GLU A 65 16.72 -9.31 1.80
CA GLU A 65 15.39 -9.86 2.09
C GLU A 65 14.30 -9.24 1.20
N ILE A 66 14.61 -8.12 0.54
CA ILE A 66 13.70 -7.50 -0.41
C ILE A 66 13.78 -8.25 -1.75
N ILE A 67 12.68 -8.89 -2.12
CA ILE A 67 12.56 -9.62 -3.38
C ILE A 67 11.94 -8.70 -4.42
N ILE A 68 12.70 -8.45 -5.50
CA ILE A 68 12.23 -7.70 -6.66
C ILE A 68 11.96 -8.69 -7.79
N ASP A 69 10.72 -8.70 -8.28
CA ASP A 69 10.31 -9.48 -9.44
C ASP A 69 10.09 -8.54 -10.62
N ASP A 70 11.09 -8.45 -11.49
CA ASP A 70 11.04 -7.58 -12.68
C ASP A 70 10.04 -8.08 -13.73
N LYS A 71 9.78 -9.39 -13.79
CA LYS A 71 8.85 -9.98 -14.77
C LYS A 71 7.43 -9.55 -14.47
N TYR A 72 7.01 -9.66 -13.22
CA TYR A 72 5.65 -9.32 -12.78
C TYR A 72 5.55 -7.88 -12.21
N LYS A 73 6.68 -7.16 -12.13
CA LYS A 73 6.81 -5.83 -11.53
C LYS A 73 6.23 -5.78 -10.12
N THR A 74 6.71 -6.66 -9.26
CA THR A 74 6.31 -6.72 -7.85
C THR A 74 7.50 -6.63 -6.92
N MET A 75 7.26 -6.14 -5.70
CA MET A 75 8.27 -6.10 -4.64
C MET A 75 7.70 -6.74 -3.39
N THR A 76 8.48 -7.59 -2.74
CA THR A 76 8.05 -8.30 -1.53
C THR A 76 9.09 -8.09 -0.44
N PHE A 77 8.62 -7.79 0.76
CA PHE A 77 9.45 -7.72 1.96
C PHE A 77 8.63 -8.27 3.13
N ASN A 78 9.05 -9.44 3.64
CA ASN A 78 8.28 -10.25 4.59
C ASN A 78 6.82 -10.44 4.11
N GLU A 79 5.84 -10.13 4.97
CA GLU A 79 4.41 -10.29 4.71
C GLU A 79 3.83 -9.18 3.81
N VAL A 80 4.64 -8.21 3.35
CA VAL A 80 4.14 -7.08 2.56
C VAL A 80 4.55 -7.20 1.10
N LYS A 81 3.58 -7.05 0.19
CA LYS A 81 3.81 -7.10 -1.25
C LYS A 81 3.23 -5.89 -1.97
N TYR A 82 4.07 -5.23 -2.77
CA TYR A 82 3.71 -4.13 -3.65
C TYR A 82 3.59 -4.61 -5.10
N PHE A 83 2.54 -4.13 -5.80
CA PHE A 83 2.27 -4.42 -7.20
C PHE A 83 2.35 -3.13 -8.02
N TYR A 84 3.37 -2.99 -8.86
CA TYR A 84 3.58 -1.79 -9.69
C TYR A 84 2.40 -1.52 -10.63
N ASN A 85 1.86 -2.56 -11.27
CA ASN A 85 0.84 -2.38 -12.30
C ASN A 85 -0.46 -1.76 -11.76
N THR A 86 -0.79 -2.02 -10.50
CA THR A 86 -1.99 -1.53 -9.82
C THR A 86 -1.71 -0.44 -8.78
N GLY A 87 -0.44 -0.23 -8.42
CA GLY A 87 -0.04 0.61 -7.31
C GLY A 87 -0.58 0.21 -5.94
N LYS A 88 -1.00 -1.05 -5.79
CA LYS A 88 -1.53 -1.55 -4.53
C LYS A 88 -0.44 -2.19 -3.69
N VAL A 89 -0.59 -2.07 -2.38
CA VAL A 89 0.22 -2.75 -1.37
C VAL A 89 -0.70 -3.66 -0.58
N PHE A 90 -0.26 -4.87 -0.34
CA PHE A 90 -1.01 -5.85 0.43
C PHE A 90 -0.17 -6.38 1.57
N TYR A 91 -0.83 -6.56 2.71
CA TYR A 91 -0.36 -7.38 3.81
C TYR A 91 -0.92 -8.79 3.65
N ILE A 92 -0.04 -9.78 3.55
CA ILE A 92 -0.35 -11.18 3.27
C ILE A 92 0.06 -12.03 4.46
N ARG A 93 -0.92 -12.51 5.23
CA ARG A 93 -0.67 -13.37 6.38
C ARG A 93 -1.75 -14.44 6.50
N ASN A 94 -1.34 -15.67 6.86
CA ASN A 94 -2.25 -16.80 7.05
C ASN A 94 -3.18 -17.06 5.85
N GLY A 95 -2.68 -16.85 4.63
CA GLY A 95 -3.45 -16.98 3.38
C GLY A 95 -4.46 -15.85 3.12
N GLN A 96 -4.58 -14.88 4.02
CA GLN A 96 -5.39 -13.68 3.82
C GLN A 96 -4.57 -12.55 3.22
N MET A 97 -5.21 -11.74 2.38
CA MET A 97 -4.59 -10.64 1.66
C MET A 97 -5.39 -9.37 1.93
N THR A 98 -4.84 -8.49 2.77
CA THR A 98 -5.47 -7.22 3.18
C THR A 98 -4.84 -6.08 2.41
N GLU A 99 -5.65 -5.35 1.63
CA GLU A 99 -5.18 -4.17 0.91
C GLU A 99 -4.87 -3.03 1.90
N LEU A 100 -3.67 -2.46 1.79
CA LEU A 100 -3.24 -1.30 2.56
C LEU A 100 -3.25 -0.04 1.67
N ARG A 101 -3.64 1.09 2.25
CA ARG A 101 -3.68 2.40 1.59
C ARG A 101 -2.30 3.05 1.55
N GLY A 102 -1.94 3.70 0.44
CA GLY A 102 -0.72 4.52 0.34
C GLY A 102 0.28 4.10 -0.74
N SER A 103 -0.03 3.05 -1.51
CA SER A 103 0.69 2.68 -2.73
C SER A 103 2.21 2.51 -2.52
N TYR A 104 3.03 2.80 -3.53
CA TYR A 104 4.50 2.73 -3.41
C TYR A 104 5.05 3.49 -2.20
N ASN A 105 4.45 4.64 -1.86
CA ASN A 105 4.91 5.45 -0.74
C ASN A 105 4.80 4.70 0.60
N LEU A 106 3.71 3.94 0.79
CA LEU A 106 3.57 3.05 1.94
C LEU A 106 4.66 1.97 1.96
N PHE A 107 4.89 1.29 0.83
CA PHE A 107 5.89 0.23 0.77
C PHE A 107 7.29 0.76 1.10
N TYR A 108 7.69 1.85 0.45
CA TYR A 108 9.01 2.47 0.62
C TYR A 108 9.21 3.05 2.03
N CYS A 109 8.26 3.84 2.52
CA CYS A 109 8.39 4.47 3.84
C CYS A 109 8.24 3.46 4.98
N GLY A 110 7.35 2.47 4.84
CA GLY A 110 7.20 1.39 5.81
C GLY A 110 8.49 0.57 5.94
N LEU A 111 9.07 0.17 4.80
CA LEU A 111 10.39 -0.48 4.76
C LEU A 111 11.46 0.38 5.45
N LYS A 112 11.54 1.67 5.10
CA LYS A 112 12.49 2.62 5.72
C LYS A 112 12.34 2.70 7.23
N MET A 113 11.11 2.73 7.75
CA MET A 113 10.85 2.75 9.19
C MET A 113 11.33 1.47 9.88
N ILE A 114 11.08 0.30 9.28
CA ILE A 114 11.48 -1.00 9.82
C ILE A 114 13.00 -1.14 9.80
N LEU A 115 13.65 -0.85 8.67
CA LEU A 115 15.11 -0.95 8.54
C LEU A 115 15.87 0.04 9.43
N LYS A 116 15.24 1.16 9.82
CA LYS A 116 15.78 2.11 10.80
C LYS A 116 15.43 1.78 12.25
N GLY A 117 14.74 0.66 12.51
CA GLY A 117 14.32 0.26 13.84
C GLY A 117 13.27 1.17 14.49
N LYS A 118 12.56 1.98 13.69
CA LYS A 118 11.46 2.84 14.19
C LYS A 118 10.16 2.07 14.41
N VAL A 119 10.03 0.94 13.73
CA VAL A 119 8.96 -0.05 13.89
C VAL A 119 9.62 -1.41 14.03
N LYS A 120 9.08 -2.29 14.88
CA LYS A 120 9.67 -3.60 15.18
C LYS A 120 9.60 -4.57 13.99
N SER A 121 8.51 -4.55 13.22
CA SER A 121 8.29 -5.49 12.12
C SER A 121 7.27 -5.02 11.08
N CYS A 122 7.24 -5.69 9.92
CA CYS A 122 6.18 -5.55 8.92
C CYS A 122 4.79 -5.84 9.50
N GLU A 123 4.70 -6.88 10.32
CA GLU A 123 3.48 -7.27 11.03
C GLU A 123 2.97 -6.14 11.91
N GLU A 124 3.84 -5.54 12.75
CA GLU A 124 3.44 -4.47 13.65
C GLU A 124 2.86 -3.26 12.90
N LEU A 125 3.52 -2.81 11.84
CA LEU A 125 3.02 -1.70 11.03
C LEU A 125 1.71 -2.08 10.35
N SER A 126 1.67 -3.25 9.70
CA SER A 126 0.53 -3.64 8.87
C SER A 126 -0.73 -3.85 9.70
N GLU A 127 -0.62 -4.51 10.85
CA GLU A 127 -1.75 -4.70 11.77
C GLU A 127 -2.28 -3.38 12.32
N PHE A 128 -1.40 -2.45 12.67
CA PHE A 128 -1.80 -1.12 13.08
C PHE A 128 -2.60 -0.40 11.98
N LEU A 129 -2.07 -0.39 10.75
CA LEU A 129 -2.73 0.25 9.61
C LEU A 129 -4.06 -0.41 9.26
N THR A 130 -4.16 -1.75 9.36
CA THR A 130 -5.41 -2.48 9.20
C THR A 130 -6.44 -2.05 10.25
N LYS A 131 -6.07 -2.02 11.54
CA LYS A 131 -6.98 -1.58 12.62
C LYS A 131 -7.46 -0.14 12.44
N VAL A 132 -6.61 0.75 11.93
CA VAL A 132 -7.01 2.13 11.59
C VAL A 132 -8.14 2.13 10.54
N LEU A 133 -8.00 1.34 9.48
CA LEU A 133 -9.01 1.24 8.42
C LEU A 133 -10.31 0.60 8.91
N GLU A 134 -10.22 -0.46 9.73
CA GLU A 134 -11.38 -1.13 10.33
C GLU A 134 -12.21 -0.17 11.21
N ASN A 135 -11.54 0.78 11.87
CA ASN A 135 -12.19 1.82 12.67
C ASN A 135 -12.61 3.05 11.84
N LYS A 136 -12.72 2.92 10.52
CA LYS A 136 -13.16 3.98 9.58
C LYS A 136 -12.30 5.25 9.63
N ALA A 137 -11.08 5.15 10.14
CA ALA A 137 -10.09 6.21 10.07
C ALA A 137 -9.22 6.05 8.81
N VAL A 138 -8.53 7.12 8.43
CA VAL A 138 -7.62 7.11 7.29
C VAL A 138 -6.22 7.45 7.76
N TYR A 139 -5.22 6.97 7.05
CA TYR A 139 -3.83 7.31 7.35
C TYR A 139 -3.08 7.76 6.09
N THR A 140 -2.01 8.50 6.33
CA THR A 140 -0.99 8.81 5.33
C THR A 140 0.37 8.52 5.93
N ILE A 141 1.30 8.13 5.06
CA ILE A 141 2.70 7.90 5.42
C ILE A 141 3.54 8.60 4.36
N ASN A 142 4.62 9.23 4.81
CA ASN A 142 5.63 9.83 3.96
C ASN A 142 7.02 9.59 4.55
N ASP A 143 8.03 10.21 3.95
CA ASP A 143 9.45 10.04 4.27
C ASP A 143 9.88 10.43 5.69
N THR A 144 9.01 11.09 6.45
CA THR A 144 9.32 11.55 7.80
C THR A 144 8.23 11.22 8.82
N LYS A 145 6.98 10.99 8.40
CA LYS A 145 5.85 10.89 9.31
C LYS A 145 4.80 9.84 8.92
N VAL A 146 4.08 9.36 9.93
CA VAL A 146 2.82 8.63 9.81
C VAL A 146 1.72 9.47 10.46
N ARG A 147 0.66 9.79 9.72
CA ARG A 147 -0.50 10.53 10.22
C ARG A 147 -1.74 9.65 10.14
N VAL A 148 -2.54 9.66 11.19
CA VAL A 148 -3.90 9.09 11.19
C VAL A 148 -4.90 10.23 11.37
N SER A 149 -5.94 10.25 10.54
CA SER A 149 -7.00 11.25 10.57
C SER A 149 -8.34 10.59 10.88
N SER A 150 -9.04 11.19 11.85
CA SER A 150 -10.33 10.73 12.36
C SER A 150 -11.00 11.86 13.14
N PRO A 151 -12.33 12.03 13.07
CA PRO A 151 -13.05 13.00 13.91
C PRO A 151 -12.95 12.68 15.41
N LYS A 152 -12.48 11.49 15.81
CA LYS A 152 -12.28 11.11 17.22
C LYS A 152 -11.03 11.74 17.86
N PHE A 153 -10.12 12.32 17.08
CA PHE A 153 -8.93 12.99 17.59
C PHE A 153 -9.15 14.50 17.76
N ASN A 154 -8.37 15.11 18.66
CA ASN A 154 -8.29 16.56 18.75
C ASN A 154 -7.79 17.13 17.41
N TYR A 155 -8.47 18.14 16.89
CA TYR A 155 -8.20 18.72 15.55
C TYR A 155 -8.24 17.70 14.39
N GLY A 156 -8.82 16.53 14.61
CA GLY A 156 -9.07 15.53 13.57
C GLY A 156 -7.87 14.67 13.16
N PHE A 157 -6.73 14.75 13.85
CA PHE A 157 -5.56 13.93 13.52
C PHE A 157 -4.66 13.59 14.71
N ALA A 158 -3.82 12.57 14.50
CA ALA A 158 -2.63 12.27 15.30
C ALA A 158 -1.48 11.96 14.34
N GLU A 159 -0.26 12.38 14.65
CA GLU A 159 0.90 12.22 13.78
C GLU A 159 2.15 11.78 14.56
N TYR A 160 2.86 10.79 14.03
CA TYR A 160 4.18 10.38 14.50
C TYR A 160 5.26 10.80 13.52
N ASP A 161 6.13 11.72 13.95
CA ASP A 161 7.36 12.08 13.27
C ASP A 161 8.47 11.12 13.71
N TYR A 162 8.76 10.14 12.86
CA TYR A 162 9.73 9.08 13.15
C TYR A 162 11.18 9.50 12.88
N VAL A 163 11.40 10.72 12.38
CA VAL A 163 12.74 11.31 12.27
C VAL A 163 13.14 11.97 13.58
N ASN A 164 12.20 12.71 14.19
CA ASN A 164 12.44 13.47 15.42
C ASN A 164 11.93 12.77 16.69
N ASP A 165 11.33 11.59 16.57
CA ASP A 165 10.71 10.84 17.66
C ASP A 165 9.71 11.71 18.45
N LYS A 166 8.77 12.31 17.72
CA LYS A 166 7.71 13.17 18.27
C LYS A 166 6.33 12.70 17.87
N ILE A 167 5.38 12.85 18.78
CA ILE A 167 3.96 12.57 18.56
C ILE A 167 3.19 13.87 18.70
N ASP A 168 2.50 14.26 17.64
CA ASP A 168 1.55 15.36 17.61
C ASP A 168 0.14 14.80 17.82
N LYS A 169 -0.49 15.20 18.92
CA LYS A 169 -1.85 14.82 19.32
C LYS A 169 -2.89 15.88 18.94
N GLY A 170 -2.51 16.88 18.14
CA GLY A 170 -3.29 18.05 17.76
C GLY A 170 -3.20 19.18 18.80
N THR A 171 -3.43 18.86 20.08
CA THR A 171 -3.35 19.84 21.19
C THR A 171 -1.97 19.94 21.84
N SER A 172 -1.13 18.94 21.64
CA SER A 172 0.19 18.87 22.25
C SER A 172 1.14 18.08 21.36
N VAL A 173 2.43 18.39 21.49
CA VAL A 173 3.52 17.66 20.85
C VAL A 173 4.45 17.17 21.95
N GLU A 174 4.73 15.87 21.97
CA GLU A 174 5.58 15.24 22.97
C GLU A 174 6.59 14.29 22.33
N SER A 175 7.68 13.99 23.02
CA SER A 175 8.62 12.95 22.59
C SER A 175 8.01 11.56 22.74
N GLY A 176 8.18 10.71 21.73
CA GLY A 176 7.59 9.39 21.69
C GLY A 176 8.12 8.52 20.58
N ASN A 177 7.69 7.27 20.57
CA ASN A 177 8.05 6.27 19.57
C ASN A 177 6.77 5.69 18.94
N PHE A 178 6.94 4.80 17.98
CA PHE A 178 5.81 4.19 17.28
C PHE A 178 4.85 3.44 18.22
N GLU A 179 5.36 2.77 19.25
CA GLU A 179 4.51 2.06 20.23
C GLU A 179 3.56 3.02 20.95
N LYS A 180 4.09 4.12 21.52
CA LYS A 180 3.26 5.14 22.19
C LYS A 180 2.27 5.80 21.24
N PHE A 181 2.66 6.02 19.97
CA PHE A 181 1.77 6.55 18.95
C PHE A 181 0.62 5.59 18.65
N LYS A 182 0.95 4.30 18.44
CA LYS A 182 0.00 3.21 18.20
C LYS A 182 -0.99 3.08 19.35
N GLU A 183 -0.51 3.07 20.60
CA GLU A 183 -1.35 3.05 21.80
C GLU A 183 -2.33 4.22 21.83
N TYR A 184 -1.84 5.46 21.66
CA TYR A 184 -2.67 6.66 21.64
C TYR A 184 -3.75 6.63 20.55
N VAL A 185 -3.36 6.22 19.33
CA VAL A 185 -4.29 6.14 18.20
C VAL A 185 -5.37 5.10 18.45
N LEU A 186 -4.99 3.90 18.90
CA LEU A 186 -5.93 2.79 19.09
C LEU A 186 -6.87 3.05 20.28
N ASP A 187 -6.38 3.61 21.38
CA ASP A 187 -7.20 4.02 22.54
C ASP A 187 -8.36 4.96 22.16
N ARG A 188 -8.12 5.86 21.19
CA ARG A 188 -9.12 6.83 20.73
C ARG A 188 -9.98 6.34 19.57
N LEU A 189 -9.54 5.33 18.83
CA LEU A 189 -10.30 4.78 17.71
C LEU A 189 -11.27 3.68 18.14
N MET A 190 -10.92 2.89 19.16
CA MET A 190 -11.78 1.86 19.75
C MET A 190 -12.78 2.47 20.73
#